data_AF-A0A1G7FAZ4-F1
#
_entry.id   AF-A0A1G7FAZ4-F1
#
_cell.length_a   1.000
_cell.length_b   1.000
_cell.length_c   1.000
_cell.angle_alpha   90.00
_cell.angle_beta   90.00
_cell.angle_gamma   90.00
#
_symmetry.space_group_name_H-M   'P 1'
#
loop_
_entity.id
_entity.type
_entity.pdbx_description
1 polymer ?
#
loop_
_entity_poly.entity_id
_entity_poly.type
_entity_poly.pdbx_seq_one_letter_code
_entity_poly.pdbx_strand_id
1 'polypeptide(L)'
;MLHWDDELERRMAPLRAKREEENRKIAELEEKLARVSFELLLFRGYLRQAEEENRRLREEVKAALLGRALGGELAQVREILEAAWLELVLHASPQASRLEALIQAVERLLSQNPR
;
A
#
# COMPACT_ATOMS: atom_id res chain seq x y z
N MET A 1 61.57 -32.66 -26.06
CA MET A 1 60.28 -32.21 -26.62
C MET A 1 59.44 -31.56 -25.51
N LEU A 2 59.91 -30.45 -24.91
CA LEU A 2 59.24 -29.73 -23.81
C LEU A 2 59.02 -28.23 -24.11
N HIS A 3 59.69 -27.69 -25.13
CA HIS A 3 59.67 -26.25 -25.42
C HIS A 3 58.35 -25.73 -26.00
N TRP A 4 57.59 -26.57 -26.69
CA TRP A 4 56.32 -26.15 -27.27
C TRP A 4 55.23 -25.97 -26.21
N ASP A 5 55.19 -26.83 -25.19
CA ASP A 5 54.24 -26.71 -24.09
C ASP A 5 54.56 -25.50 -23.20
N ASP A 6 55.84 -25.25 -22.91
CA ASP A 6 56.27 -24.07 -22.15
C ASP A 6 55.96 -22.74 -22.87
N GLU A 7 56.14 -22.71 -24.19
CA GLU A 7 55.90 -21.53 -25.01
C GLU A 7 54.40 -21.27 -25.23
N LEU A 8 53.60 -22.34 -25.32
CA LEU A 8 52.15 -22.28 -25.37
C LEU A 8 51.58 -21.83 -24.02
N GLU A 9 52.10 -22.34 -22.91
CA GLU A 9 51.71 -21.94 -21.56
C GLU A 9 52.05 -20.47 -21.28
N ARG A 10 53.23 -19.99 -21.73
CA ARG A 10 53.59 -18.56 -21.69
C ARG A 10 52.61 -17.67 -22.45
N ARG A 11 52.07 -18.12 -23.58
CA ARG A 11 51.08 -17.36 -24.36
C ARG A 11 49.67 -17.45 -23.78
N MET A 12 49.33 -18.57 -23.16
CA MET A 12 48.01 -18.81 -22.58
C MET A 12 47.83 -18.19 -21.19
N ALA A 13 48.88 -18.12 -20.37
CA ALA A 13 48.85 -17.53 -19.03
C ALA A 13 48.21 -16.12 -18.96
N PRO A 14 48.58 -15.14 -19.81
CA PRO A 14 47.94 -13.81 -19.78
C PRO A 14 46.48 -13.83 -20.22
N LEU A 15 46.09 -14.75 -21.12
CA LEU A 15 44.69 -14.90 -21.55
C LEU A 15 43.82 -15.50 -20.44
N ARG A 16 44.35 -16.49 -19.70
CA ARG A 16 43.66 -17.05 -18.53
C ARG A 16 43.54 -16.01 -17.43
N ALA A 17 44.60 -15.25 -17.16
CA ALA A 17 44.58 -14.17 -16.16
C ALA A 17 43.55 -13.09 -16.49
N LYS A 18 43.49 -12.63 -17.75
CA LYS A 18 42.46 -11.67 -18.20
C LYS A 18 41.04 -12.21 -18.02
N ARG A 19 40.81 -13.45 -18.45
CA ARG A 19 39.50 -14.10 -18.31
C ARG A 19 39.09 -14.26 -16.85
N GLU A 20 40.03 -14.57 -15.98
CA GLU A 20 39.75 -14.70 -14.56
C GLU A 20 39.46 -13.35 -13.89
N GLU A 21 40.16 -12.29 -14.29
CA GLU A 21 39.86 -10.94 -13.85
C GLU A 21 38.48 -10.46 -14.33
N GLU A 22 38.12 -10.75 -15.58
CA GLU A 22 36.78 -10.48 -16.12
C GLU A 22 35.70 -11.26 -15.36
N ASN A 23 35.93 -12.55 -15.09
CA ASN A 23 35.00 -13.37 -14.32
C ASN A 23 34.81 -12.84 -12.90
N ARG A 24 35.87 -12.35 -12.24
CA ARG A 24 35.77 -11.72 -10.91
C ARG A 24 34.93 -10.45 -10.96
N LYS A 25 35.14 -9.60 -11.96
CA LYS A 25 34.34 -8.38 -12.17
C LYS A 25 32.87 -8.71 -12.42
N ILE A 26 32.59 -9.74 -13.22
CA ILE A 26 31.22 -10.20 -13.47
C ILE A 26 30.58 -10.67 -12.17
N ALA A 27 31.25 -11.53 -11.40
CA ALA A 27 30.73 -12.03 -10.12
C ALA A 27 30.45 -10.89 -9.12
N GLU A 28 31.33 -9.90 -9.01
CA GLU A 28 31.11 -8.72 -8.15
C GLU A 28 29.89 -7.90 -8.60
N LEU A 29 29.67 -7.76 -9.91
CA LEU A 29 28.52 -7.04 -10.45
C LEU A 29 27.22 -7.82 -10.24
N GLU A 30 27.25 -9.14 -10.40
CA GLU A 30 26.11 -10.01 -10.13
C GLU A 30 25.70 -9.96 -8.66
N GLU A 31 26.67 -9.97 -7.74
CA GLU A 31 26.40 -9.83 -6.30
C GLU A 31 25.77 -8.47 -5.97
N LYS A 32 26.33 -7.38 -6.52
CA LYS A 32 25.76 -6.03 -6.36
C LYS A 32 24.35 -5.95 -6.93
N LEU A 33 24.11 -6.54 -8.09
CA LEU A 33 22.78 -6.56 -8.72
C LEU A 33 21.78 -7.32 -7.86
N ALA A 34 22.17 -8.50 -7.34
CA ALA A 34 21.31 -9.29 -6.47
C ALA A 34 20.94 -8.52 -5.20
N ARG A 35 21.93 -7.87 -4.57
CA ARG A 35 21.71 -7.04 -3.38
C ARG A 35 20.76 -5.87 -3.65
N VAL A 36 21.03 -5.09 -4.69
CA VAL A 36 20.18 -3.93 -5.06
C VAL A 36 18.76 -4.38 -5.42
N SER A 37 18.63 -5.52 -6.12
CA SER A 37 17.31 -6.07 -6.46
C SER A 37 16.51 -6.45 -5.22
N PHE A 38 17.18 -7.04 -4.21
CA PHE A 38 16.55 -7.36 -2.94
C PHE A 38 16.15 -6.10 -2.16
N GLU A 39 17.03 -5.11 -2.08
CA GLU A 39 16.73 -3.82 -1.42
C GLU A 39 15.54 -3.11 -2.09
N LEU A 40 15.45 -3.13 -3.42
CA LEU A 40 14.31 -2.57 -4.16
C LEU A 40 12.99 -3.28 -3.84
N LEU A 41 13.00 -4.60 -3.68
CA LEU A 41 11.80 -5.36 -3.30
C LEU A 41 11.34 -4.96 -1.89
N LEU A 42 12.26 -4.82 -0.94
CA LEU A 42 11.94 -4.36 0.41
C LEU A 42 11.36 -2.94 0.40
N PHE A 43 12.00 -2.01 -0.32
CA PHE A 43 11.50 -0.63 -0.40
C PHE A 43 10.12 -0.54 -1.04
N ARG A 44 9.82 -1.35 -2.05
CA ARG A 44 8.47 -1.43 -2.62
C ARG A 44 7.44 -1.92 -1.60
N GLY A 45 7.81 -2.89 -0.77
CA GLY A 45 6.97 -3.36 0.34
C GLY A 45 6.66 -2.26 1.34
N TYR A 46 7.70 -1.54 1.81
CA TYR A 46 7.53 -0.43 2.75
C TYR A 46 6.70 0.72 2.16
N LEU A 47 6.92 1.06 0.89
CA LEU A 47 6.15 2.11 0.21
C LEU A 47 4.67 1.74 0.19
N ARG A 48 4.34 0.51 -0.20
CA ARG A 48 2.95 0.05 -0.25
C ARG A 48 2.29 0.09 1.13
N GLN A 49 3.00 -0.37 2.17
CA GLN A 49 2.49 -0.32 3.54
C GLN A 49 2.24 1.13 3.98
N ALA A 50 3.17 2.04 3.69
CA ALA A 50 3.04 3.45 4.00
C ALA A 50 1.88 4.12 3.23
N GLU A 51 1.65 3.76 1.98
CA GLU A 51 0.51 4.24 1.18
C GLU A 51 -0.83 3.76 1.75
N GLU A 52 -0.92 2.48 2.15
CA GLU A 52 -2.11 1.91 2.79
C GLU A 52 -2.39 2.59 4.13
N GLU A 53 -1.38 2.83 4.96
CA GLU A 53 -1.50 3.53 6.24
C GLU A 53 -1.87 5.01 6.04
N ASN A 54 -1.27 5.69 5.07
CA ASN A 54 -1.62 7.08 4.75
C ASN A 54 -3.08 7.19 4.30
N ARG A 55 -3.55 6.25 3.48
CA ARG A 55 -4.96 6.19 3.07
C ARG A 55 -5.87 6.01 4.29
N ARG A 56 -5.55 5.05 5.17
CA ARG A 56 -6.34 4.79 6.39
C ARG A 56 -6.42 6.05 7.27
N LEU A 57 -5.28 6.70 7.52
CA LEU A 57 -5.22 7.94 8.31
C LEU A 57 -6.00 9.09 7.67
N ARG A 58 -5.97 9.22 6.33
CA ARG A 58 -6.79 10.22 5.63
C ARG A 58 -8.28 9.96 5.81
N GLU A 59 -8.71 8.70 5.76
CA GLU A 59 -10.10 8.31 5.99
C GLU A 59 -10.51 8.61 7.45
N GLU A 60 -9.67 8.27 8.42
CA GLU A 60 -9.89 8.60 9.84
C GLU A 60 -9.98 10.12 10.08
N VAL A 61 -9.05 10.91 9.52
CA VAL A 61 -9.08 12.37 9.63
C VAL A 61 -10.31 12.96 8.97
N LYS A 62 -10.72 12.45 7.80
CA LYS A 62 -11.95 12.89 7.13
C LYS A 62 -13.19 12.59 7.98
N ALA A 63 -13.26 11.40 8.58
CA ALA A 63 -14.36 11.03 9.47
C ALA A 63 -14.38 11.90 10.74
N ALA A 64 -13.22 12.17 11.33
CA ALA A 64 -13.10 13.06 12.49
C ALA A 64 -13.47 14.52 12.16
N LEU A 65 -13.05 15.03 11.00
CA LEU A 65 -13.43 16.37 10.54
C LEU A 65 -14.93 16.46 10.25
N LEU A 66 -15.54 15.44 9.65
CA LEU A 66 -16.99 15.38 9.45
C LEU A 66 -17.74 15.30 10.78
N GLY A 67 -17.29 14.47 11.72
CA GLY A 67 -17.85 14.40 13.06
C GLY A 67 -17.72 15.71 13.84
N ARG A 68 -16.59 16.42 13.70
CA ARG A 68 -16.36 17.72 14.32
C ARG A 68 -17.15 18.85 13.66
N ALA A 69 -17.28 18.84 12.33
CA ALA A 69 -18.05 19.83 11.59
C ALA A 69 -19.56 19.69 11.83
N LEU A 70 -20.04 18.47 12.01
CA LEU A 70 -21.47 18.16 12.11
C LEU A 70 -21.90 17.70 13.51
N GLY A 71 -21.06 17.74 14.54
CA GLY A 71 -21.32 17.11 15.85
C GLY A 71 -22.56 17.61 16.61
N GLY A 72 -23.10 18.79 16.24
CA GLY A 72 -24.42 19.26 16.68
C GLY A 72 -25.56 18.92 15.70
N GLU A 73 -25.27 18.98 14.40
CA GLU A 73 -26.25 18.82 13.32
C GLU A 73 -26.54 17.34 12.99
N LEU A 74 -25.59 16.41 13.20
CA LEU A 74 -25.74 14.98 12.90
C LEU A 74 -26.86 14.31 13.72
N ALA A 75 -27.03 14.71 14.97
CA ALA A 75 -28.13 14.21 15.81
C ALA A 75 -29.48 14.71 15.26
N GLN A 76 -29.54 15.97 14.84
CA GLN A 76 -30.74 16.56 14.23
C GLN A 76 -31.04 15.95 12.86
N VAL A 77 -30.01 15.69 12.05
CA VAL A 77 -30.12 14.97 10.77
C VAL A 77 -30.64 13.55 11.00
N ARG A 78 -30.17 12.85 12.04
CA ARG A 78 -30.69 11.53 12.41
C ARG A 78 -32.18 11.60 12.74
N GLU A 79 -32.61 12.54 13.58
CA GLU A 79 -34.03 12.71 13.93
C GLU A 79 -34.91 12.97 12.69
N ILE A 80 -34.45 13.83 11.76
CA ILE A 80 -35.15 14.12 10.51
C ILE A 80 -35.23 12.87 9.62
N LEU A 81 -34.15 12.10 9.52
CA LEU A 81 -34.12 10.86 8.75
C LEU A 81 -35.02 9.78 9.36
N GLU A 82 -35.04 9.64 10.68
CA GLU A 82 -35.94 8.70 11.37
C GLU A 82 -37.41 9.07 11.16
N ALA A 83 -37.76 10.36 11.24
CA ALA A 83 -39.12 10.83 10.96
C ALA A 83 -39.55 10.53 9.51
N ALA A 84 -38.69 10.86 8.53
CA ALA A 84 -38.96 10.59 7.12
C ALA A 84 -39.00 9.08 6.81
N TRP A 85 -38.18 8.26 7.48
CA TRP A 85 -38.22 6.81 7.36
C TRP A 85 -39.56 6.27 7.86
N LEU A 86 -40.04 6.75 9.01
CA LEU A 86 -41.32 6.35 9.58
C LEU A 86 -42.48 6.61 8.61
N GLU A 87 -42.50 7.79 7.98
CA GLU A 87 -43.48 8.10 6.92
C GLU A 87 -43.38 7.14 5.73
N LEU A 88 -42.17 6.85 5.25
CA LEU A 88 -41.95 5.92 4.12
C LEU A 88 -42.35 4.48 4.45
N VAL A 89 -42.12 4.02 5.68
CA VAL A 89 -42.55 2.70 6.15
C VAL A 89 -44.08 2.62 6.23
N LEU A 90 -44.73 3.67 6.75
CA LEU A 90 -46.19 3.74 6.79
C LEU A 90 -46.82 3.69 5.38
N HIS A 91 -46.11 4.20 4.38
CA HIS A 91 -46.51 4.12 2.97
C HIS A 91 -45.98 2.88 2.21
N ALA A 92 -45.37 1.92 2.91
CA ALA A 92 -44.74 0.72 2.32
C ALA A 92 -43.80 1.04 1.14
N SER A 93 -43.12 2.19 1.20
CA SER A 93 -42.24 2.65 0.14
C SER A 93 -40.94 1.83 0.11
N PRO A 94 -40.49 1.35 -1.07
CA PRO A 94 -39.22 0.65 -1.20
C PRO A 94 -38.00 1.53 -0.89
N GLN A 95 -38.19 2.84 -0.75
CA GLN A 95 -37.14 3.77 -0.35
C GLN A 95 -36.82 3.71 1.15
N ALA A 96 -37.71 3.15 1.98
CA ALA A 96 -37.49 3.00 3.41
C ALA A 96 -36.20 2.23 3.72
N SER A 97 -35.92 1.14 3.02
CA SER A 97 -34.68 0.36 3.21
C SER A 97 -33.41 1.14 2.84
N ARG A 98 -33.50 2.07 1.87
CA ARG A 98 -32.36 2.95 1.52
C ARG A 98 -32.13 4.01 2.59
N LEU A 99 -33.22 4.55 3.15
CA LEU A 99 -33.14 5.53 4.24
C LEU A 99 -32.61 4.88 5.52
N GLU A 100 -32.99 3.64 5.81
CA GLU A 100 -32.48 2.86 6.94
C GLU A 100 -30.95 2.69 6.86
N ALA A 101 -30.41 2.41 5.67
CA ALA A 101 -28.96 2.32 5.47
C ALA A 101 -28.24 3.67 5.72
N LEU A 102 -28.89 4.80 5.40
CA LEU A 102 -28.37 6.14 5.68
C LEU A 102 -28.41 6.45 7.19
N ILE A 103 -29.48 6.06 7.89
CA ILE A 103 -29.58 6.18 9.36
C ILE A 103 -28.44 5.41 10.01
N GLN A 104 -28.21 4.15 9.63
CA GLN A 104 -27.10 3.34 10.17
C GLN A 104 -25.73 3.96 9.89
N ALA A 105 -25.53 4.59 8.73
CA ALA A 105 -24.28 5.29 8.42
C ALA A 105 -24.07 6.52 9.32
N VAL A 106 -25.14 7.28 9.59
CA VAL A 106 -25.13 8.43 10.52
C VAL A 106 -24.86 7.97 11.96
N GLU A 107 -25.47 6.87 12.40
CA GLU A 107 -25.23 6.30 13.72
C GLU A 107 -23.78 5.81 13.91
N ARG A 108 -23.17 5.25 12.86
CA ARG A 108 -21.73 4.91 12.86
C ARG A 108 -20.84 6.15 13.02
N LEU A 109 -21.20 7.26 12.37
CA LEU A 109 -20.46 8.52 12.52
C LEU A 109 -20.62 9.13 13.92
N LEU A 110 -21.83 9.06 14.50
CA LEU A 110 -22.11 9.49 15.88
C LEU A 110 -21.38 8.64 16.92
N SER A 111 -21.30 7.32 16.73
CA SER A 111 -20.61 6.41 17.66
C SER A 111 -19.09 6.48 17.59
N GLN A 112 -18.51 6.90 16.46
CA GLN A 112 -17.07 7.15 16.31
C GLN A 112 -16.63 8.51 16.85
N ASN A 113 -17.58 9.45 17.01
CA ASN A 113 -17.36 10.74 17.65
C ASN A 113 -18.39 10.94 18.77
N PRO A 114 -18.36 10.12 19.84
CA PRO A 114 -19.12 10.43 21.04
C PRO A 114 -18.54 11.74 21.57
N ARG A 115 -19.40 12.72 21.82
CA ARG A 115 -19.02 14.05 22.31
C ARG A 115 -17.92 14.01 23.38
#